data_AF-A0A8X7YMN4-F1
#
_entry.id   AF-A0A8X7YMN4-F1
#
_cell.length_a   1.000
_cell.length_b   1.000
_cell.length_c   1.000
_cell.angle_alpha   90.00
_cell.angle_beta   90.00
_cell.angle_gamma   90.00
#
_symmetry.space_group_name_H-M   'P 1'
#
loop_
_entity.id
_entity.type
_entity.pdbx_description
1 polymer ?
#
loop_
_entity_poly.entity_id
_entity_poly.type
_entity_poly.pdbx_seq_one_letter_code
_entity_poly.pdbx_strand_id
1 'polypeptide(L)'
;MPMDATTSGTPTIQYHNINDQPVTVTAIVAVPVSTYQRNQRHCFGDLIPGEFPLATNPSIVLHVLTACNLDPQDLAKLEATCSFFRQPANFPPDNELSISELAALDMCQKRAIFKPMAPEERQDLKQRCGGSWKLVLRFLLAGEACCRRERSQAIAGPGHSIAVTSNGVVYSFGSNSSGQLGHGTTEEEWRPRQIRSLQGIRIIQAAAGPGRTMLISDAGQVYAFGKDSFGEAEYGAQGSKMVTTPQLVESLKNIFVVQAVIGNFFTAVLSREGRVYTFSWGNDGRIGHQTEPNDVEPHPLLGALENIPVVQIAAGYCYLLALACHPSGMSVYSVGCGLGGKLGHGSRTDEKYPRLIEQFQLLNLQPMVVAAGAWHAAVVGRDGRVCTWGWGRYGCLGHGNEECESAPKVVEALSKVKAVNVATGDYTTFVVSDDGDVYSFGCGESASLGHNAAADEQLLKPVYLCKTSLLQGNRHVNVLSPELVTSLKEVKERVVQISLTNSIYWNAHTFALTESGKLYAFGAGDKGQLGMELVNNQSERGNPERVDVDLR
;
A
#
# COMPACT_ATOMS: atom_id res chain seq x y z
N MET A 1 -30.87 -24.01 -42.28
CA MET A 1 -32.13 -23.59 -42.92
C MET A 1 -32.86 -22.64 -41.98
N PRO A 2 -33.32 -21.49 -42.47
CA PRO A 2 -33.89 -20.37 -41.72
C PRO A 2 -35.44 -20.32 -41.76
N MET A 3 -36.00 -19.19 -41.25
CA MET A 3 -37.39 -18.64 -41.25
C MET A 3 -38.19 -18.84 -39.94
N ASP A 4 -38.40 -17.80 -39.11
CA ASP A 4 -39.34 -16.63 -39.21
C ASP A 4 -40.78 -17.02 -38.77
N ALA A 5 -41.60 -16.26 -38.02
CA ALA A 5 -41.80 -14.81 -37.91
C ALA A 5 -42.68 -14.41 -36.70
N THR A 6 -42.60 -13.11 -36.28
CA THR A 6 -43.67 -12.18 -35.78
C THR A 6 -44.50 -12.54 -34.52
N THR A 7 -44.89 -11.67 -33.58
CA THR A 7 -45.47 -10.29 -33.65
C THR A 7 -45.61 -9.67 -32.24
N SER A 8 -45.80 -8.35 -32.19
CA SER A 8 -45.98 -7.38 -31.08
C SER A 8 -47.15 -7.57 -30.10
N GLY A 9 -47.07 -6.95 -28.90
CA GLY A 9 -48.24 -6.54 -28.11
C GLY A 9 -47.97 -6.04 -26.67
N THR A 10 -48.16 -4.74 -26.43
CA THR A 10 -48.22 -4.04 -25.12
C THR A 10 -49.53 -4.33 -24.36
N PRO A 11 -49.56 -4.34 -23.01
CA PRO A 11 -50.83 -4.35 -22.27
C PRO A 11 -51.20 -2.96 -21.72
N THR A 12 -52.38 -2.50 -22.11
CA THR A 12 -53.15 -1.35 -21.60
C THR A 12 -54.06 -1.82 -20.45
N ILE A 13 -54.24 -1.00 -19.40
CA ILE A 13 -55.34 -1.16 -18.42
C ILE A 13 -56.21 0.10 -18.44
N GLN A 14 -57.51 -0.12 -18.59
CA GLN A 14 -58.57 0.87 -18.79
C GLN A 14 -59.01 1.57 -17.48
N TYR A 15 -59.38 2.84 -17.61
CA TYR A 15 -60.04 3.66 -16.59
C TYR A 15 -61.56 3.44 -16.61
N HIS A 16 -62.18 3.33 -15.44
CA HIS A 16 -63.62 3.49 -15.25
C HIS A 16 -63.90 4.77 -14.44
N ASN A 17 -64.63 5.71 -15.06
CA ASN A 17 -65.20 6.92 -14.47
C ASN A 17 -66.52 6.61 -13.76
N ILE A 18 -66.75 7.13 -12.54
CA ILE A 18 -68.10 7.47 -12.04
C ILE A 18 -68.07 8.76 -11.19
N ASN A 19 -69.05 9.62 -11.54
CA ASN A 19 -69.56 10.94 -11.11
C ASN A 19 -69.45 11.51 -9.68
N ASP A 20 -69.53 12.84 -9.69
CA ASP A 20 -69.60 13.85 -8.62
C ASP A 20 -70.89 13.91 -7.76
N GLN A 21 -70.67 14.28 -6.48
CA GLN A 21 -71.49 15.10 -5.53
C GLN A 21 -72.81 14.55 -4.93
N PRO A 22 -73.36 15.16 -3.83
CA PRO A 22 -72.75 15.76 -2.63
C PRO A 22 -73.52 15.45 -1.30
N VAL A 23 -72.92 15.49 -0.09
CA VAL A 23 -73.65 15.81 1.17
C VAL A 23 -72.73 16.48 2.23
N THR A 24 -73.31 17.46 2.91
CA THR A 24 -72.88 18.41 3.95
C THR A 24 -72.67 17.85 5.39
N VAL A 25 -71.61 18.35 6.06
CA VAL A 25 -71.42 18.84 7.47
C VAL A 25 -72.16 18.11 8.62
N THR A 26 -71.54 17.63 9.72
CA THR A 26 -71.04 18.42 10.88
C THR A 26 -70.25 17.57 11.91
N ALA A 27 -69.13 18.13 12.42
CA ALA A 27 -68.36 18.01 13.70
C ALA A 27 -68.46 16.74 14.63
N ILE A 28 -67.41 16.22 15.29
CA ILE A 28 -66.53 16.84 16.31
C ILE A 28 -65.24 15.98 16.53
N VAL A 29 -64.09 16.68 16.52
CA VAL A 29 -62.82 16.55 17.29
C VAL A 29 -62.02 15.23 17.31
N ALA A 30 -60.82 15.31 16.72
CA ALA A 30 -59.61 14.63 17.16
C ALA A 30 -58.39 15.57 17.05
N VAL A 31 -57.51 15.51 18.05
CA VAL A 31 -56.36 16.40 18.31
C VAL A 31 -55.31 16.31 17.17
N PRO A 32 -54.72 17.43 16.70
CA PRO A 32 -53.64 17.36 15.72
C PRO A 32 -52.30 17.03 16.40
N VAL A 33 -51.70 15.93 15.96
CA VAL A 33 -50.26 15.69 16.10
C VAL A 33 -49.53 16.65 15.16
N SER A 34 -48.60 17.43 15.70
CA SER A 34 -47.84 18.44 14.97
C SER A 34 -47.03 17.81 13.83
N THR A 35 -47.34 18.17 12.60
CA THR A 35 -46.45 18.01 11.45
C THR A 35 -45.26 18.94 11.61
N TYR A 36 -44.08 18.39 11.86
CA TYR A 36 -42.83 19.15 11.77
C TYR A 36 -42.64 19.60 10.32
N GLN A 37 -42.95 20.87 10.04
CA GLN A 37 -42.49 21.54 8.84
C GLN A 37 -40.97 21.66 8.91
N ARG A 38 -40.29 20.98 7.99
CA ARG A 38 -38.86 21.13 7.78
C ARG A 38 -38.63 22.52 7.17
N ASN A 39 -38.36 23.51 8.01
CA ASN A 39 -37.99 24.85 7.55
C ASN A 39 -36.77 24.74 6.64
N GLN A 40 -36.96 24.94 5.33
CA GLN A 40 -35.88 25.36 4.44
C GLN A 40 -35.41 26.72 4.95
N ARG A 41 -34.25 26.74 5.64
CA ARG A 41 -33.56 27.99 5.94
C ARG A 41 -33.01 28.53 4.62
N HIS A 42 -33.69 29.53 4.06
CA HIS A 42 -33.13 30.38 3.03
C HIS A 42 -32.09 31.32 3.68
N CYS A 43 -30.84 31.22 3.23
CA CYS A 43 -29.78 32.16 3.59
C CYS A 43 -29.96 33.45 2.76
N PHE A 44 -30.92 34.30 3.13
CA PHE A 44 -30.92 35.72 2.74
C PHE A 44 -30.96 36.52 4.04
N GLY A 45 -29.86 37.22 4.32
CA GLY A 45 -29.66 37.92 5.59
C GLY A 45 -30.40 39.25 5.66
N ASP A 46 -30.92 39.57 6.83
CA ASP A 46 -31.39 40.91 7.20
C ASP A 46 -31.03 41.25 8.67
N LEU A 47 -30.33 42.38 8.82
CA LEU A 47 -30.41 43.41 9.87
C LEU A 47 -30.10 43.13 11.36
N ILE A 48 -29.50 42.01 11.77
CA ILE A 48 -29.07 41.82 13.19
C ILE A 48 -27.53 41.61 13.30
N PRO A 49 -26.80 42.34 14.19
CA PRO A 49 -25.36 42.14 14.37
C PRO A 49 -25.10 40.77 14.99
N GLY A 50 -24.49 39.87 14.21
CA GLY A 50 -24.18 38.49 14.63
C GLY A 50 -24.21 37.47 13.51
N GLU A 51 -24.72 37.82 12.33
CA GLU A 51 -24.52 37.01 11.13
C GLU A 51 -23.20 37.40 10.46
N PHE A 52 -22.23 36.48 10.47
CA PHE A 52 -21.23 36.43 9.41
C PHE A 52 -21.79 35.50 8.34
N PRO A 53 -22.39 35.99 7.24
CA PRO A 53 -22.60 35.14 6.10
C PRO A 53 -21.21 34.75 5.62
N LEU A 54 -20.81 33.50 5.80
CA LEU A 54 -19.62 32.93 5.14
C LEU A 54 -19.62 33.30 3.62
N ALA A 55 -20.81 33.45 3.03
CA ALA A 55 -21.05 33.96 1.69
C ALA A 55 -20.51 35.37 1.39
N THR A 56 -20.41 36.27 2.38
CA THR A 56 -19.92 37.64 2.19
C THR A 56 -18.40 37.76 2.21
N ASN A 57 -17.68 36.74 2.69
CA ASN A 57 -16.23 36.73 2.68
C ASN A 57 -15.70 35.37 2.22
N PRO A 58 -15.69 35.12 0.89
CA PRO A 58 -15.27 33.84 0.36
C PRO A 58 -13.79 33.52 0.62
N SER A 59 -12.97 34.50 1.06
CA SER A 59 -11.59 34.27 1.51
C SER A 59 -11.55 33.57 2.87
N ILE A 60 -12.48 33.89 3.78
CA ILE A 60 -12.65 33.16 5.04
C ILE A 60 -13.13 31.75 4.74
N VAL A 61 -14.06 31.56 3.80
CA VAL A 61 -14.54 30.23 3.41
C VAL A 61 -13.39 29.40 2.84
N LEU A 62 -12.63 29.94 1.89
CA LEU A 62 -11.48 29.26 1.31
C LEU A 62 -10.44 28.92 2.38
N HIS A 63 -10.18 29.84 3.32
CA HIS A 63 -9.28 29.59 4.44
C HIS A 63 -9.78 28.43 5.31
N VAL A 64 -11.07 28.39 5.67
CA VAL A 64 -11.65 27.27 6.43
C VAL A 64 -11.52 25.96 5.64
N LEU A 65 -11.86 25.97 4.35
CA LEU A 65 -11.80 24.77 3.50
C LEU A 65 -10.37 24.20 3.38
N THR A 66 -9.37 25.07 3.37
CA THR A 66 -7.97 24.68 3.17
C THR A 66 -7.21 24.46 4.49
N ALA A 67 -7.58 25.14 5.58
CA ALA A 67 -6.94 25.01 6.89
C ALA A 67 -7.50 23.84 7.70
N CYS A 68 -8.75 23.44 7.48
CA CYS A 68 -9.38 22.34 8.20
C CYS A 68 -8.97 20.94 7.69
N ASN A 69 -8.04 20.82 6.74
CA ASN A 69 -7.59 19.55 6.17
C ASN A 69 -8.75 18.63 5.74
N LEU A 70 -9.77 19.20 5.09
CA LEU A 70 -10.94 18.45 4.65
C LEU A 70 -10.57 17.34 3.66
N ASP A 71 -11.20 16.18 3.79
CA ASP A 71 -11.02 15.10 2.82
C ASP A 71 -11.63 15.52 1.47
N PRO A 72 -11.06 15.07 0.34
CA PRO A 72 -11.66 15.24 -0.98
C PRO A 72 -13.15 14.87 -1.07
N GLN A 73 -13.60 13.86 -0.30
CA GLN A 73 -15.01 13.49 -0.22
C GLN A 73 -15.85 14.55 0.47
N ASP A 74 -15.32 15.22 1.48
CA ASP A 74 -16.02 16.29 2.18
C ASP A 74 -16.12 17.52 1.28
N LEU A 75 -15.05 17.88 0.56
CA LEU A 75 -15.10 18.92 -0.48
C LEU A 75 -16.13 18.58 -1.57
N ALA A 76 -16.18 17.33 -2.03
CA ALA A 76 -17.16 16.89 -3.01
C ALA A 76 -18.59 16.91 -2.48
N LYS A 77 -18.82 16.48 -1.23
CA LYS A 77 -20.13 16.55 -0.56
C LYS A 77 -20.57 17.98 -0.38
N LEU A 78 -19.66 18.88 0.00
CA LEU A 78 -19.94 20.30 0.13
C LEU A 78 -20.42 20.87 -1.21
N GLU A 79 -19.70 20.62 -2.30
CA GLU A 79 -20.14 21.02 -3.65
C GLU A 79 -21.47 20.39 -4.07
N ALA A 80 -21.68 19.12 -3.75
CA ALA A 80 -22.90 18.41 -4.07
C ALA A 80 -24.12 18.88 -3.25
N THR A 81 -23.94 19.42 -2.04
CA THR A 81 -25.04 19.78 -1.14
C THR A 81 -25.28 21.29 -1.04
N CYS A 82 -24.30 22.12 -1.37
CA CYS A 82 -24.39 23.57 -1.27
C CYS A 82 -24.25 24.23 -2.64
N SER A 83 -25.29 24.98 -3.06
CA SER A 83 -25.30 25.71 -4.33
C SER A 83 -24.19 26.77 -4.42
N PHE A 84 -23.78 27.35 -3.29
CA PHE A 84 -22.67 28.29 -3.19
C PHE A 84 -21.36 27.68 -3.74
N PHE A 85 -21.09 26.43 -3.38
CA PHE A 85 -19.88 25.72 -3.79
C PHE A 85 -19.91 25.23 -5.24
N ARG A 86 -21.02 25.39 -5.97
CA ARG A 86 -21.13 25.03 -7.39
C ARG A 86 -20.84 26.18 -8.35
N GLN A 87 -20.77 27.41 -7.84
CA GLN A 87 -20.54 28.60 -8.66
C GLN A 87 -19.03 28.91 -8.72
N PRO A 88 -18.51 29.40 -9.86
CA PRO A 88 -17.13 29.87 -9.94
C PRO A 88 -16.85 30.96 -8.92
N ALA A 89 -15.68 30.93 -8.27
CA ALA A 89 -15.33 31.94 -7.28
C ALA A 89 -14.99 33.29 -7.96
N ASN A 90 -15.60 34.40 -7.52
CA ASN A 90 -15.35 35.76 -8.03
C ASN A 90 -14.01 36.38 -7.54
N PHE A 91 -12.93 35.60 -7.42
CA PHE A 91 -11.58 36.10 -7.13
C PHE A 91 -10.69 36.05 -8.37
N PRO A 92 -9.72 36.97 -8.54
CA PRO A 92 -8.68 36.80 -9.55
C PRO A 92 -7.60 35.82 -9.06
N PRO A 93 -7.11 34.84 -9.87
CA PRO A 93 -7.60 34.34 -11.16
C PRO A 93 -7.91 32.83 -11.14
N ASP A 94 -9.12 32.44 -11.53
CA ASP A 94 -9.44 31.46 -12.60
C ASP A 94 -10.98 31.38 -12.65
N ASN A 95 -11.62 32.09 -13.59
CA ASN A 95 -13.08 32.31 -13.61
C ASN A 95 -13.90 31.02 -13.90
N GLU A 96 -13.26 29.86 -13.94
CA GLU A 96 -13.84 28.58 -14.31
C GLU A 96 -13.97 27.59 -13.14
N LEU A 97 -13.26 27.80 -12.00
CA LEU A 97 -13.23 26.82 -10.91
C LEU A 97 -14.19 27.19 -9.77
N SER A 98 -14.89 26.18 -9.25
CA SER A 98 -15.64 26.31 -8.00
C SER A 98 -14.69 26.51 -6.80
N ILE A 99 -15.16 27.13 -5.72
CA ILE A 99 -14.32 27.38 -4.53
C ILE A 99 -13.83 26.07 -3.86
N SER A 100 -14.55 24.95 -4.01
CA SER A 100 -14.08 23.63 -3.54
C SER A 100 -12.96 23.07 -4.41
N GLU A 101 -12.98 23.31 -5.72
CA GLU A 101 -11.87 22.98 -6.62
C GLU A 101 -10.65 23.87 -6.35
N LEU A 102 -10.87 25.16 -6.09
CA LEU A 102 -9.81 26.08 -5.68
C LEU A 102 -9.18 25.68 -4.35
N ALA A 103 -10.00 25.28 -3.36
CA ALA A 103 -9.51 24.77 -2.08
C ALA A 103 -8.68 23.49 -2.27
N ALA A 104 -9.16 22.56 -3.10
CA ALA A 104 -8.40 21.34 -3.40
C ALA A 104 -7.06 21.65 -4.08
N LEU A 105 -7.03 22.59 -5.03
CA LEU A 105 -5.80 23.04 -5.69
C LEU A 105 -4.82 23.66 -4.69
N ASP A 106 -5.27 24.55 -3.80
CA ASP A 106 -4.44 25.14 -2.75
C ASP A 106 -3.86 24.07 -1.81
N MET A 107 -4.65 23.07 -1.45
CA MET A 107 -4.19 21.93 -0.66
C MET A 107 -3.14 21.08 -1.42
N CYS A 108 -3.34 20.83 -2.72
CA CYS A 108 -2.35 20.16 -3.57
C CYS A 108 -1.03 20.93 -3.63
N GLN A 109 -1.07 22.27 -3.78
CA GLN A 109 0.12 23.13 -3.88
C GLN A 109 1.01 23.08 -2.64
N LYS A 110 0.46 22.69 -1.48
CA LYS A 110 1.21 22.52 -0.23
C LYS A 110 1.95 21.18 -0.14
N ARG A 111 1.70 20.22 -1.05
CA ARG A 111 2.30 18.88 -0.98
C ARG A 111 3.64 18.79 -1.70
N ALA A 112 4.57 18.07 -1.09
CA ALA A 112 5.97 18.01 -1.50
C ALA A 112 6.17 17.57 -2.96
N ILE A 113 5.42 16.56 -3.43
CA ILE A 113 5.56 16.05 -4.80
C ILE A 113 4.86 16.92 -5.85
N PHE A 114 3.86 17.71 -5.45
CA PHE A 114 3.06 18.54 -6.36
C PHE A 114 3.63 19.97 -6.48
N LYS A 115 4.18 20.51 -5.39
CA LYS A 115 4.79 21.84 -5.33
C LYS A 115 5.83 22.09 -6.45
N PRO A 116 6.78 21.17 -6.76
CA PRO A 116 7.78 21.39 -7.79
C PRO A 116 7.30 21.09 -9.22
N MET A 117 6.04 20.65 -9.42
CA MET A 117 5.51 20.37 -10.76
C MET A 117 5.34 21.66 -11.58
N ALA A 118 5.70 21.60 -12.86
CA ALA A 118 5.39 22.63 -13.84
C ALA A 118 3.88 22.69 -14.12
N PRO A 119 3.34 23.82 -14.60
CA PRO A 119 1.91 23.96 -14.91
C PRO A 119 1.37 22.87 -15.85
N GLU A 120 2.14 22.47 -16.84
CA GLU A 120 1.77 21.43 -17.81
C GLU A 120 1.65 20.06 -17.14
N GLU A 121 2.57 19.73 -16.23
CA GLU A 121 2.57 18.47 -15.46
C GLU A 121 1.38 18.41 -14.50
N ARG A 122 1.04 19.55 -13.87
CA ARG A 122 -0.14 19.65 -13.00
C ARG A 122 -1.43 19.41 -13.78
N GLN A 123 -1.49 19.92 -15.02
CA GLN A 123 -2.64 19.71 -15.88
C GLN A 123 -2.72 18.27 -16.40
N ASP A 124 -1.60 17.63 -16.77
CA ASP A 124 -1.56 16.20 -17.11
C ASP A 124 -2.07 15.35 -15.94
N LEU A 125 -1.57 15.60 -14.73
CA LEU A 125 -2.01 14.90 -13.53
C LEU A 125 -3.52 15.11 -13.26
N LYS A 126 -4.02 16.33 -13.45
CA LYS A 126 -5.46 16.63 -13.34
C LYS A 126 -6.26 15.80 -14.34
N GLN A 127 -5.86 15.73 -15.60
CA GLN A 127 -6.55 14.93 -16.62
C GLN A 127 -6.55 13.44 -16.26
N ARG A 128 -5.41 12.90 -15.82
CA ARG A 128 -5.29 11.49 -15.41
C ARG A 128 -6.12 11.14 -14.18
N CYS A 129 -6.33 12.11 -13.28
CA CYS A 129 -7.23 11.94 -12.14
C CYS A 129 -8.71 12.12 -12.49
N GLY A 130 -9.07 12.40 -13.76
CA GLY A 130 -10.46 12.60 -14.18
C GLY A 130 -10.91 14.06 -14.25
N GLY A 131 -9.98 15.01 -14.35
CA GLY A 131 -10.26 16.42 -14.63
C GLY A 131 -10.59 17.29 -13.42
N SER A 132 -10.40 16.82 -12.19
CA SER A 132 -10.77 17.52 -10.96
C SER A 132 -9.61 17.60 -9.97
N TRP A 133 -9.39 18.78 -9.38
CA TRP A 133 -8.39 19.00 -8.33
C TRP A 133 -8.72 18.26 -7.04
N LYS A 134 -9.99 18.01 -6.73
CA LYS A 134 -10.37 17.13 -5.61
C LYS A 134 -9.88 15.70 -5.83
N LEU A 135 -9.94 15.21 -7.07
CA LEU A 135 -9.44 13.89 -7.41
C LEU A 135 -7.91 13.83 -7.40
N VAL A 136 -7.23 14.90 -7.83
CA VAL A 136 -5.77 15.05 -7.64
C VAL A 136 -5.42 15.03 -6.16
N LEU A 137 -6.11 15.81 -5.32
CA LEU A 137 -5.88 15.82 -3.88
C LEU A 137 -6.06 14.42 -3.28
N ARG A 138 -7.10 13.70 -3.70
CA ARG A 138 -7.33 12.30 -3.29
C ARG A 138 -6.18 11.38 -3.68
N PHE A 139 -5.67 11.50 -4.91
CA PHE A 139 -4.51 10.74 -5.37
C PHE A 139 -3.27 11.03 -4.51
N LEU A 140 -2.99 12.31 -4.23
CA LEU A 140 -1.84 12.72 -3.41
C LEU A 140 -1.94 12.18 -1.98
N LEU A 141 -3.10 12.34 -1.33
CA LEU A 141 -3.34 11.85 0.03
C LEU A 141 -3.27 10.31 0.11
N ALA A 142 -3.78 9.61 -0.90
CA ALA A 142 -3.66 8.15 -0.96
C ALA A 142 -2.20 7.72 -1.09
N GLY A 143 -1.40 8.40 -1.90
CA GLY A 143 0.05 8.14 -2.03
C GLY A 143 0.83 8.41 -0.74
N GLU A 144 0.49 9.48 -0.01
CA GLU A 144 1.06 9.82 1.31
C GLU A 144 0.72 8.79 2.39
N ALA A 145 -0.47 8.18 2.32
CA ALA A 145 -0.87 7.13 3.25
C ALA A 145 -0.16 5.79 2.97
N CYS A 146 0.03 5.42 1.70
CA CYS A 146 0.60 4.13 1.30
C CYS A 146 2.13 4.10 1.39
N CYS A 147 2.78 5.17 0.96
CA CYS A 147 4.22 5.32 1.07
C CYS A 147 4.45 6.24 2.25
N ARG A 148 5.06 5.76 3.35
CA ARG A 148 5.47 6.58 4.51
C ARG A 148 6.58 7.59 4.13
N ARG A 149 6.32 8.42 3.13
CA ARG A 149 7.20 9.45 2.58
C ARG A 149 7.44 10.46 3.69
N GLU A 150 8.69 10.90 3.81
CA GLU A 150 9.14 11.84 4.85
C GLU A 150 9.02 11.32 6.30
N ARG A 151 8.77 10.02 6.49
CA ARG A 151 8.84 9.35 7.79
C ARG A 151 9.95 8.33 7.79
N SER A 152 10.38 7.98 8.99
CA SER A 152 11.30 6.87 9.23
C SER A 152 10.80 5.58 8.59
N GLN A 153 11.72 4.81 8.02
CA GLN A 153 11.47 3.50 7.41
C GLN A 153 12.58 2.53 7.80
N ALA A 154 12.24 1.25 7.94
CA ALA A 154 13.20 0.17 8.05
C ALA A 154 12.79 -0.95 7.10
N ILE A 155 13.74 -1.45 6.32
CA ILE A 155 13.53 -2.46 5.29
C ILE A 155 14.35 -3.68 5.63
N ALA A 156 13.67 -4.81 5.83
CA ALA A 156 14.27 -6.13 6.00
C ALA A 156 14.48 -6.76 4.62
N GLY A 157 15.71 -6.69 4.11
CA GLY A 157 16.08 -7.28 2.83
C GLY A 157 16.53 -8.75 2.95
N PRO A 158 16.91 -9.38 1.83
CA PRO A 158 17.52 -10.70 1.86
C PRO A 158 18.96 -10.58 2.37
N GLY A 159 19.17 -10.95 3.63
CA GLY A 159 20.48 -10.95 4.30
C GLY A 159 21.02 -9.60 4.74
N HIS A 160 20.36 -8.48 4.44
CA HIS A 160 20.80 -7.14 4.82
C HIS A 160 19.61 -6.21 5.08
N SER A 161 19.90 -5.06 5.67
CA SER A 161 18.90 -4.17 6.24
C SER A 161 19.24 -2.73 5.94
N ILE A 162 18.20 -1.94 5.66
CA ILE A 162 18.31 -0.50 5.41
C ILE A 162 17.38 0.23 6.36
N ALA A 163 17.88 1.24 7.05
CA ALA A 163 17.08 2.13 7.88
C ALA A 163 17.23 3.57 7.39
N VAL A 164 16.10 4.24 7.16
CA VAL A 164 16.02 5.62 6.69
C VAL A 164 15.40 6.45 7.80
N THR A 165 16.09 7.50 8.23
CA THR A 165 15.62 8.46 9.24
C THR A 165 14.57 9.41 8.65
N SER A 166 13.83 10.14 9.49
CA SER A 166 12.86 11.15 9.03
C SER A 166 13.53 12.29 8.24
N ASN A 167 14.80 12.59 8.56
CA ASN A 167 15.64 13.57 7.89
C ASN A 167 16.32 13.02 6.61
N GLY A 168 16.08 11.76 6.27
CA GLY A 168 16.58 11.10 5.05
C GLY A 168 18.03 10.63 5.10
N VAL A 169 18.64 10.58 6.28
CA VAL A 169 19.92 9.87 6.51
C VAL A 169 19.68 8.36 6.44
N VAL A 170 20.60 7.64 5.80
CA VAL A 170 20.51 6.18 5.60
C VAL A 170 21.58 5.44 6.39
N TYR A 171 21.16 4.39 7.07
CA TYR A 171 22.00 3.38 7.71
C TYR A 171 21.80 2.04 7.01
N SER A 172 22.87 1.28 6.85
CA SER A 172 22.85 -0.07 6.32
C SER A 172 23.65 -1.01 7.23
N PHE A 173 23.23 -2.27 7.27
CA PHE A 173 23.86 -3.33 8.07
C PHE A 173 23.44 -4.70 7.55
N GLY A 174 24.19 -5.74 7.89
CA GLY A 174 24.01 -7.12 7.46
C GLY A 174 25.07 -7.62 6.47
N SER A 175 24.66 -8.55 5.61
CA SER A 175 25.47 -9.12 4.54
C SER A 175 25.91 -8.06 3.53
N ASN A 176 27.18 -8.11 3.10
CA ASN A 176 27.75 -7.17 2.12
C ASN A 176 28.59 -7.83 1.02
N SER A 177 28.47 -9.15 0.83
CA SER A 177 29.27 -9.89 -0.17
C SER A 177 29.10 -9.40 -1.60
N SER A 178 28.04 -8.64 -1.88
CA SER A 178 27.73 -8.02 -3.18
C SER A 178 27.95 -6.50 -3.21
N GLY A 179 28.38 -5.88 -2.12
CA GLY A 179 28.45 -4.42 -1.99
C GLY A 179 27.10 -3.76 -1.65
N GLN A 180 26.08 -4.55 -1.28
CA GLN A 180 24.71 -4.11 -1.05
C GLN A 180 24.51 -3.19 0.16
N LEU A 181 25.57 -2.93 0.95
CA LEU A 181 25.53 -1.93 2.03
C LEU A 181 26.00 -0.53 1.58
N GLY A 182 26.71 -0.39 0.46
CA GLY A 182 27.02 0.93 -0.11
C GLY A 182 28.19 1.68 0.57
N HIS A 183 29.04 0.99 1.35
CA HIS A 183 30.14 1.60 2.10
C HIS A 183 31.50 1.67 1.36
N GLY A 184 31.54 1.28 0.09
CA GLY A 184 32.78 1.17 -0.69
C GLY A 184 33.57 -0.10 -0.41
N THR A 185 33.01 -1.03 0.37
CA THR A 185 33.62 -2.30 0.78
C THR A 185 32.65 -3.45 0.52
N THR A 186 33.13 -4.69 0.71
CA THR A 186 32.32 -5.93 0.67
C THR A 186 32.26 -6.63 2.03
N GLU A 187 32.64 -5.94 3.10
CA GLU A 187 32.66 -6.45 4.47
C GLU A 187 31.27 -6.33 5.12
N GLU A 188 30.85 -7.37 5.84
CA GLU A 188 29.59 -7.39 6.58
C GLU A 188 29.61 -6.38 7.74
N GLU A 189 28.44 -5.81 8.07
CA GLU A 189 28.30 -4.83 9.16
C GLU A 189 27.27 -5.32 10.17
N TRP A 190 27.70 -5.56 11.41
CA TRP A 190 26.83 -6.12 12.46
C TRP A 190 26.01 -5.08 13.21
N ARG A 191 26.28 -3.80 12.96
CA ARG A 191 25.61 -2.66 13.59
C ARG A 191 25.24 -1.64 12.52
N PRO A 192 24.16 -0.87 12.72
CA PRO A 192 23.78 0.18 11.77
C PRO A 192 24.93 1.14 11.50
N ARG A 193 25.36 1.21 10.24
CA ARG A 193 26.42 2.11 9.79
C ARG A 193 25.86 3.10 8.78
N GLN A 194 26.12 4.39 9.00
CA GLN A 194 25.67 5.44 8.10
C GLN A 194 26.38 5.37 6.74
N ILE A 195 25.61 5.48 5.65
CA ILE A 195 26.15 5.60 4.29
C ILE A 195 26.58 7.04 4.02
N ARG A 196 27.82 7.39 4.39
CA ARG A 196 28.34 8.77 4.33
C ARG A 196 28.44 9.35 2.92
N SER A 197 28.54 8.52 1.89
CA SER A 197 28.57 8.95 0.48
C SER A 197 27.26 9.61 0.02
N LEU A 198 26.17 9.47 0.77
CA LEU A 198 24.88 10.12 0.50
C LEU A 198 24.70 11.44 1.25
N GLN A 199 25.74 11.97 1.89
CA GLN A 199 25.64 13.22 2.65
C GLN A 199 25.12 14.36 1.77
N GLY A 200 24.07 15.05 2.22
CA GLY A 200 23.41 16.12 1.47
C GLY A 200 22.29 15.66 0.55
N ILE A 201 22.09 14.35 0.37
CA ILE A 201 20.98 13.78 -0.37
C ILE A 201 19.95 13.27 0.63
N ARG A 202 18.73 13.80 0.59
CA ARG A 202 17.64 13.35 1.46
C ARG A 202 16.94 12.15 0.85
N ILE A 203 17.10 10.97 1.45
CA ILE A 203 16.43 9.74 1.01
C ILE A 203 15.03 9.64 1.64
N ILE A 204 14.04 9.25 0.83
CA ILE A 204 12.62 9.13 1.24
C ILE A 204 12.07 7.71 1.13
N GLN A 205 12.76 6.81 0.44
CA GLN A 205 12.35 5.41 0.31
C GLN A 205 13.55 4.52 0.01
N ALA A 206 13.49 3.28 0.50
CA ALA A 206 14.45 2.23 0.19
C ALA A 206 13.76 0.94 -0.26
N ALA A 207 14.39 0.22 -1.18
CA ALA A 207 14.01 -1.13 -1.59
C ALA A 207 15.25 -2.03 -1.55
N ALA A 208 15.09 -3.22 -0.98
CA ALA A 208 16.16 -4.20 -0.83
C ALA A 208 15.77 -5.50 -1.51
N GLY A 209 16.69 -6.08 -2.29
CA GLY A 209 16.54 -7.38 -2.93
C GLY A 209 17.81 -8.21 -2.80
N PRO A 210 17.88 -9.42 -3.38
CA PRO A 210 19.03 -10.31 -3.21
C PRO A 210 20.33 -9.66 -3.67
N GLY A 211 21.19 -9.29 -2.71
CA GLY A 211 22.47 -8.64 -2.98
C GLY A 211 22.37 -7.25 -3.62
N ARG A 212 21.24 -6.53 -3.48
CA ARG A 212 21.06 -5.20 -4.07
C ARG A 212 20.19 -4.27 -3.23
N THR A 213 20.46 -2.97 -3.38
CA THR A 213 19.72 -1.89 -2.71
C THR A 213 19.43 -0.78 -3.71
N MET A 214 18.20 -0.25 -3.63
CA MET A 214 17.80 0.98 -4.31
C MET A 214 17.30 2.00 -3.28
N LEU A 215 17.69 3.26 -3.46
CA LEU A 215 17.28 4.39 -2.63
C LEU A 215 16.70 5.49 -3.51
N ILE A 216 15.66 6.14 -3.03
CA ILE A 216 14.98 7.23 -3.73
C ILE A 216 15.15 8.51 -2.91
N SER A 217 15.59 9.59 -3.55
CA SER A 217 15.67 10.91 -2.93
C SER A 217 14.35 11.69 -3.01
N ASP A 218 14.23 12.73 -2.19
CA ASP A 218 13.12 13.71 -2.24
C ASP A 218 13.06 14.49 -3.57
N ALA A 219 14.16 14.53 -4.32
CA ALA A 219 14.23 15.06 -5.68
C ALA A 219 13.78 14.04 -6.75
N GLY A 220 13.33 12.85 -6.35
CA GLY A 220 12.87 11.79 -7.26
C GLY A 220 13.99 11.04 -7.97
N GLN A 221 15.24 11.22 -7.54
CA GLN A 221 16.41 10.54 -8.13
C GLN A 221 16.60 9.16 -7.50
N VAL A 222 17.07 8.22 -8.30
CA VAL A 222 17.26 6.83 -7.88
C VAL A 222 18.74 6.48 -7.80
N TYR A 223 19.15 5.97 -6.64
CA TYR A 223 20.51 5.47 -6.41
C TYR A 223 20.47 3.96 -6.23
N ALA A 224 21.41 3.24 -6.84
CA ALA A 224 21.51 1.78 -6.73
C ALA A 224 22.95 1.35 -6.39
N PHE A 225 23.06 0.24 -5.67
CA PHE A 225 24.32 -0.42 -5.30
C PHE A 225 24.07 -1.89 -4.97
N GLY A 226 25.13 -2.69 -5.01
CA GLY A 226 25.09 -4.15 -4.97
C GLY A 226 25.36 -4.79 -6.33
N LYS A 227 24.73 -5.94 -6.58
CA LYS A 227 24.76 -6.66 -7.86
C LYS A 227 24.05 -5.89 -8.98
N ASP A 228 24.67 -5.89 -10.14
CA ASP A 228 24.23 -5.30 -11.41
C ASP A 228 23.40 -6.26 -12.30
N SER A 229 22.96 -7.41 -11.82
CA SER A 229 22.23 -8.36 -12.67
C SER A 229 21.18 -9.12 -11.87
N PHE A 230 20.12 -9.55 -12.54
CA PHE A 230 19.10 -10.46 -12.02
C PHE A 230 19.48 -11.88 -12.41
N GLY A 231 19.26 -12.83 -11.50
CA GLY A 231 19.51 -14.24 -11.74
C GLY A 231 20.53 -14.87 -10.78
N GLU A 232 20.40 -16.19 -10.64
CA GLU A 232 21.24 -17.05 -9.83
C GLU A 232 22.68 -17.09 -10.36
N ALA A 233 23.51 -16.15 -9.93
CA ALA A 233 24.96 -16.31 -9.98
C ALA A 233 25.42 -17.36 -8.95
N GLU A 234 24.80 -18.54 -8.92
CA GLU A 234 25.37 -19.75 -8.31
C GLU A 234 26.05 -20.67 -9.33
N TYR A 235 25.80 -20.51 -10.64
CA TYR A 235 26.54 -21.29 -11.66
C TYR A 235 26.82 -20.49 -12.94
N GLY A 236 27.91 -19.70 -12.95
CA GLY A 236 28.78 -19.65 -14.13
C GLY A 236 28.76 -18.43 -15.07
N ALA A 237 28.09 -17.31 -14.77
CA ALA A 237 28.30 -16.09 -15.54
C ALA A 237 29.50 -15.29 -14.98
N GLN A 238 30.66 -15.40 -15.65
CA GLN A 238 31.82 -14.54 -15.38
C GLN A 238 31.46 -13.07 -15.65
N GLY A 239 31.48 -12.23 -14.62
CA GLY A 239 31.60 -10.77 -14.78
C GLY A 239 30.51 -9.87 -14.19
N SER A 240 29.74 -10.27 -13.16
CA SER A 240 28.85 -9.31 -12.47
C SER A 240 29.67 -8.15 -11.88
N LYS A 241 29.39 -6.93 -12.33
CA LYS A 241 30.03 -5.70 -11.84
C LYS A 241 29.36 -5.32 -10.53
N MET A 242 30.08 -5.49 -9.42
CA MET A 242 29.60 -5.07 -8.10
C MET A 242 29.76 -3.56 -7.95
N VAL A 243 28.68 -2.90 -7.51
CA VAL A 243 28.67 -1.46 -7.21
C VAL A 243 28.67 -1.31 -5.69
N THR A 244 29.81 -0.95 -5.09
CA THR A 244 29.97 -0.92 -3.63
C THR A 244 29.62 0.43 -2.99
N THR A 245 29.32 1.45 -3.79
CA THR A 245 28.88 2.78 -3.34
C THR A 245 27.63 3.19 -4.10
N PRO A 246 26.66 3.91 -3.50
CA PRO A 246 25.47 4.36 -4.21
C PRO A 246 25.80 5.13 -5.50
N GLN A 247 25.23 4.70 -6.63
CA GLN A 247 25.37 5.36 -7.93
C GLN A 247 24.01 5.78 -8.47
N LEU A 248 23.96 6.95 -9.09
CA LEU A 248 22.75 7.43 -9.76
C LEU A 248 22.40 6.50 -10.93
N VAL A 249 21.13 6.11 -11.00
CA VAL A 249 20.61 5.28 -12.09
C VAL A 249 20.23 6.17 -13.27
N GLU A 250 21.17 6.32 -14.22
CA GLU A 250 21.04 7.25 -15.36
C GLU A 250 19.79 7.01 -16.22
N SER A 251 19.34 5.76 -16.38
CA SER A 251 18.14 5.42 -17.15
C SER A 251 16.84 5.95 -16.52
N LEU A 252 16.85 6.25 -15.22
CA LEU A 252 15.70 6.79 -14.48
C LEU A 252 15.77 8.31 -14.27
N LYS A 253 16.80 9.01 -14.74
CA LYS A 253 17.03 10.43 -14.42
C LYS A 253 15.91 11.39 -14.86
N ASN A 254 15.15 10.99 -15.88
CA ASN A 254 14.03 11.77 -16.42
C ASN A 254 12.67 11.35 -15.86
N ILE A 255 12.65 10.47 -14.85
CA ILE A 255 11.45 9.99 -14.18
C ILE A 255 11.55 10.43 -12.72
N PHE A 256 10.60 11.23 -12.25
CA PHE A 256 10.53 11.57 -10.83
C PHE A 256 9.94 10.39 -10.07
N VAL A 257 10.80 9.55 -9.48
CA VAL A 257 10.40 8.31 -8.81
C VAL A 257 9.99 8.58 -7.36
N VAL A 258 8.91 7.93 -6.90
CA VAL A 258 8.39 8.05 -5.52
C VAL A 258 8.32 6.71 -4.78
N GLN A 259 8.46 5.59 -5.49
CA GLN A 259 8.53 4.25 -4.89
C GLN A 259 9.32 3.31 -5.81
N ALA A 260 10.13 2.42 -5.22
CA ALA A 260 10.75 1.30 -5.90
C ALA A 260 10.38 0.00 -5.18
N VAL A 261 10.22 -1.08 -5.93
CA VAL A 261 10.06 -2.44 -5.43
C VAL A 261 10.90 -3.40 -6.25
N ILE A 262 11.51 -4.38 -5.58
CA ILE A 262 12.42 -5.34 -6.19
C ILE A 262 11.80 -6.73 -6.03
N GLY A 263 11.38 -7.31 -7.15
CA GLY A 263 11.08 -8.75 -7.24
C GLY A 263 12.35 -9.54 -7.53
N ASN A 264 12.24 -10.87 -7.63
CA ASN A 264 13.41 -11.71 -7.87
C ASN A 264 13.99 -11.53 -9.28
N PHE A 265 13.12 -11.30 -10.27
CA PHE A 265 13.48 -11.20 -11.69
C PHE A 265 13.24 -9.83 -12.32
N PHE A 266 12.65 -8.89 -11.57
CA PHE A 266 12.31 -7.57 -12.10
C PHE A 266 12.37 -6.50 -11.00
N THR A 267 12.53 -5.26 -11.41
CA THR A 267 12.29 -4.08 -10.58
C THR A 267 11.14 -3.29 -11.17
N ALA A 268 10.35 -2.68 -10.29
CA ALA A 268 9.34 -1.72 -10.68
C ALA A 268 9.53 -0.42 -9.91
N VAL A 269 9.28 0.69 -10.59
CA VAL A 269 9.27 2.02 -9.98
C VAL A 269 7.95 2.73 -10.27
N LEU A 270 7.50 3.55 -9.32
CA LEU A 270 6.32 4.38 -9.43
C LEU A 270 6.75 5.84 -9.56
N SER A 271 6.27 6.54 -10.58
CA SER A 271 6.49 7.97 -10.74
C SER A 271 5.53 8.80 -9.87
N ARG A 272 5.86 10.08 -9.61
CA ARG A 272 4.98 11.00 -8.85
C ARG A 272 3.62 11.22 -9.51
N GLU A 273 3.52 11.03 -10.82
CA GLU A 273 2.28 11.11 -11.59
C GLU A 273 1.48 9.79 -11.54
N GLY A 274 1.98 8.76 -10.84
CA GLY A 274 1.34 7.47 -10.74
C GLY A 274 1.49 6.59 -11.99
N ARG A 275 2.59 6.74 -12.74
CA ARG A 275 2.97 5.79 -13.81
C ARG A 275 3.85 4.71 -13.24
N VAL A 276 3.58 3.46 -13.59
CA VAL A 276 4.42 2.32 -13.20
C VAL A 276 5.38 2.03 -14.33
N TYR A 277 6.67 1.94 -14.03
CA TYR A 277 7.69 1.48 -14.95
C TYR A 277 8.26 0.17 -14.44
N THR A 278 8.50 -0.79 -15.31
CA THR A 278 9.17 -2.04 -14.96
C THR A 278 10.39 -2.23 -15.85
N PHE A 279 11.44 -2.80 -15.28
CA PHE A 279 12.65 -3.17 -15.99
C PHE A 279 13.30 -4.38 -15.30
N SER A 280 13.94 -5.21 -16.10
CA SER A 280 14.71 -6.37 -15.65
C SER A 280 16.16 -6.13 -16.07
N TRP A 281 17.13 -6.28 -15.17
CA TRP A 281 18.53 -6.36 -15.60
C TRP A 281 18.87 -7.83 -15.92
N GLY A 282 18.63 -8.25 -17.16
CA GLY A 282 18.98 -9.59 -17.61
C GLY A 282 17.77 -10.50 -17.86
N ASN A 283 17.87 -11.16 -19.02
CA ASN A 283 17.09 -12.17 -19.74
C ASN A 283 15.76 -12.79 -19.27
N ASP A 284 15.35 -12.76 -18.00
CA ASP A 284 14.25 -13.63 -17.56
C ASP A 284 12.94 -12.85 -17.28
N GLY A 285 12.02 -12.90 -18.25
CA GLY A 285 10.59 -12.69 -18.04
C GLY A 285 10.15 -11.27 -17.72
N ARG A 286 10.22 -10.37 -18.71
CA ARG A 286 9.72 -8.99 -18.57
C ARG A 286 8.21 -8.94 -18.50
N ILE A 287 7.74 -8.26 -17.47
CA ILE A 287 6.32 -8.02 -17.25
C ILE A 287 5.86 -6.88 -18.17
N GLY A 288 4.96 -7.17 -19.11
CA GLY A 288 4.24 -6.15 -19.89
C GLY A 288 4.94 -5.57 -21.10
N HIS A 289 6.16 -6.03 -21.44
CA HIS A 289 6.96 -5.42 -22.50
C HIS A 289 7.18 -6.36 -23.69
N GLN A 290 7.06 -5.82 -24.91
CA GLN A 290 7.42 -6.49 -26.16
C GLN A 290 8.80 -6.04 -26.63
N THR A 291 9.81 -6.16 -25.77
CA THR A 291 11.16 -5.67 -26.06
C THR A 291 12.19 -6.79 -26.12
N GLU A 292 13.30 -6.53 -26.83
CA GLU A 292 14.38 -7.50 -27.03
C GLU A 292 15.01 -7.94 -25.71
N PRO A 293 15.42 -9.21 -25.51
CA PRO A 293 15.90 -9.74 -24.22
C PRO A 293 17.09 -9.02 -23.55
N ASN A 294 17.80 -8.16 -24.29
CA ASN A 294 18.91 -7.34 -23.80
C ASN A 294 18.53 -5.90 -23.40
N ASP A 295 17.29 -5.45 -23.69
CA ASP A 295 16.82 -4.11 -23.32
C ASP A 295 16.60 -3.97 -21.79
N VAL A 296 17.52 -3.30 -21.12
CA VAL A 296 17.47 -3.09 -19.66
C VAL A 296 16.82 -1.76 -19.28
N GLU A 297 16.20 -1.05 -20.23
CA GLU A 297 15.64 0.27 -19.98
C GLU A 297 14.30 0.20 -19.24
N PRO A 298 14.00 1.18 -18.37
CA PRO A 298 12.69 1.36 -17.75
C PRO A 298 11.60 1.61 -18.77
N HIS A 299 10.61 0.72 -18.83
CA HIS A 299 9.47 0.86 -19.73
C HIS A 299 8.16 1.04 -18.95
N PRO A 300 7.27 1.95 -19.37
CA PRO A 300 5.98 2.12 -18.73
C PRO A 300 5.14 0.85 -18.89
N LEU A 301 4.49 0.43 -17.81
CA LEU A 301 3.59 -0.71 -17.81
C LEU A 301 2.25 -0.31 -18.43
N LEU A 302 2.11 -0.56 -19.74
CA LEU A 302 0.97 -0.16 -20.55
C LEU A 302 -0.26 -1.07 -20.36
N GLY A 303 -1.37 -0.71 -21.00
CA GLY A 303 -2.64 -1.44 -20.95
C GLY A 303 -3.62 -0.80 -19.97
N ALA A 304 -4.23 -1.60 -19.09
CA ALA A 304 -5.30 -1.11 -18.22
C ALA A 304 -4.86 0.00 -17.23
N LEU A 305 -3.55 0.16 -17.00
CA LEU A 305 -2.99 1.18 -16.11
C LEU A 305 -2.49 2.45 -16.83
N GLU A 306 -2.54 2.50 -18.17
CA GLU A 306 -1.94 3.60 -18.95
C GLU A 306 -2.45 4.99 -18.50
N ASN A 307 -3.76 5.10 -18.29
CA ASN A 307 -4.42 6.35 -17.92
C ASN A 307 -4.96 6.35 -16.49
N ILE A 308 -4.51 5.42 -15.65
CA ILE A 308 -5.03 5.25 -14.28
C ILE A 308 -3.91 5.52 -13.28
N PRO A 309 -4.04 6.53 -12.41
CA PRO A 309 -2.97 6.88 -11.49
C PRO A 309 -2.81 5.82 -10.40
N VAL A 310 -1.63 5.25 -10.32
CA VAL A 310 -1.23 4.26 -9.29
C VAL A 310 -0.65 4.98 -8.07
N VAL A 311 -1.06 4.58 -6.86
CA VAL A 311 -0.59 5.20 -5.60
C VAL A 311 0.39 4.32 -4.82
N GLN A 312 0.38 3.01 -5.08
CA GLN A 312 1.26 2.04 -4.45
C GLN A 312 1.53 0.87 -5.38
N ILE A 313 2.78 0.38 -5.38
CA ILE A 313 3.16 -0.89 -6.01
C ILE A 313 3.73 -1.86 -4.96
N ALA A 314 3.57 -3.16 -5.18
CA ALA A 314 4.15 -4.21 -4.35
C ALA A 314 4.63 -5.38 -5.24
N ALA A 315 5.90 -5.77 -5.11
CA ALA A 315 6.48 -6.87 -5.87
C ALA A 315 6.58 -8.12 -5.00
N GLY A 316 6.07 -9.23 -5.52
CA GLY A 316 6.39 -10.56 -5.01
C GLY A 316 7.56 -11.17 -5.80
N TYR A 317 7.67 -12.50 -5.76
CA TYR A 317 8.79 -13.20 -6.40
C TYR A 317 8.88 -12.94 -7.92
N CYS A 318 7.75 -13.06 -8.61
CA CYS A 318 7.65 -12.94 -10.07
C CYS A 318 6.32 -12.31 -10.53
N TYR A 319 5.72 -11.47 -9.69
CA TYR A 319 4.47 -10.76 -9.98
C TYR A 319 4.43 -9.40 -9.28
N LEU A 320 3.58 -8.52 -9.78
CA LEU A 320 3.42 -7.14 -9.30
C LEU A 320 1.95 -6.88 -9.00
N LEU A 321 1.69 -6.22 -7.87
CA LEU A 321 0.42 -5.58 -7.56
C LEU A 321 0.54 -4.07 -7.70
N ALA A 322 -0.50 -3.45 -8.24
CA ALA A 322 -0.63 -2.00 -8.35
C ALA A 322 -1.98 -1.56 -7.77
N LEU A 323 -1.93 -0.68 -6.76
CA LEU A 323 -3.09 -0.05 -6.17
C LEU A 323 -3.40 1.24 -6.94
N ALA A 324 -4.48 1.24 -7.70
CA ALA A 324 -4.91 2.32 -8.57
C ALA A 324 -6.00 3.19 -7.92
N CYS A 325 -5.95 4.49 -8.17
CA CYS A 325 -6.92 5.47 -7.69
C CYS A 325 -7.86 5.88 -8.82
N HIS A 326 -9.17 5.66 -8.62
CA HIS A 326 -10.24 6.05 -9.53
C HIS A 326 -11.15 7.10 -8.89
N PRO A 327 -11.93 7.84 -9.70
CA PRO A 327 -13.00 8.70 -9.18
C PRO A 327 -13.96 7.94 -8.25
N SER A 328 -14.32 6.71 -8.60
CA SER A 328 -15.26 5.87 -7.85
C SER A 328 -14.67 5.20 -6.62
N GLY A 329 -13.34 5.04 -6.52
CA GLY A 329 -12.80 4.05 -5.60
C GLY A 329 -11.32 3.79 -5.78
N MET A 330 -10.79 2.91 -4.94
CA MET A 330 -9.48 2.30 -5.16
C MET A 330 -9.69 0.93 -5.79
N SER A 331 -8.75 0.46 -6.59
CA SER A 331 -8.78 -0.88 -7.17
C SER A 331 -7.38 -1.48 -7.20
N VAL A 332 -7.29 -2.80 -7.31
CA VAL A 332 -6.01 -3.51 -7.39
C VAL A 332 -5.89 -4.18 -8.75
N TYR A 333 -4.77 -3.93 -9.42
CA TYR A 333 -4.36 -4.62 -10.62
C TYR A 333 -3.19 -5.54 -10.31
N SER A 334 -3.12 -6.65 -11.02
CA SER A 334 -2.04 -7.63 -10.91
C SER A 334 -1.52 -8.02 -12.28
N VAL A 335 -0.24 -8.38 -12.33
CA VAL A 335 0.45 -8.81 -13.56
C VAL A 335 1.64 -9.71 -13.20
N GLY A 336 2.05 -10.58 -14.13
CA GLY A 336 3.17 -11.49 -13.98
C GLY A 336 2.72 -12.93 -13.84
N CYS A 337 3.38 -13.70 -12.98
CA CYS A 337 3.14 -15.14 -12.86
C CYS A 337 1.89 -15.47 -12.02
N GLY A 338 1.00 -16.29 -12.56
CA GLY A 338 -0.26 -16.76 -11.96
C GLY A 338 -0.16 -18.04 -11.11
N LEU A 339 0.99 -18.70 -11.07
CA LEU A 339 1.17 -19.96 -10.33
C LEU A 339 0.69 -19.85 -8.88
N GLY A 340 -0.14 -20.83 -8.47
CA GLY A 340 -0.82 -20.90 -7.16
C GLY A 340 -1.91 -19.86 -6.93
N GLY A 341 -2.28 -19.08 -7.96
CA GLY A 341 -3.39 -18.14 -7.88
C GLY A 341 -3.04 -16.76 -7.31
N LYS A 342 -1.74 -16.45 -7.17
CA LYS A 342 -1.24 -15.20 -6.55
C LYS A 342 -1.62 -13.90 -7.27
N LEU A 343 -2.14 -13.98 -8.50
CA LEU A 343 -2.73 -12.82 -9.20
C LEU A 343 -4.18 -12.54 -8.80
N GLY A 344 -4.87 -13.46 -8.11
CA GLY A 344 -6.19 -13.16 -7.53
C GLY A 344 -7.36 -13.14 -8.52
N HIS A 345 -7.19 -13.65 -9.74
CA HIS A 345 -8.23 -13.66 -10.79
C HIS A 345 -9.16 -14.88 -10.76
N GLY A 346 -9.09 -15.72 -9.72
CA GLY A 346 -9.80 -17.00 -9.65
C GLY A 346 -9.16 -18.12 -10.49
N SER A 347 -8.07 -17.83 -11.20
CA SER A 347 -7.31 -18.79 -12.02
C SER A 347 -5.85 -18.89 -11.56
N ARG A 348 -5.09 -19.81 -12.17
CA ARG A 348 -3.63 -19.96 -11.98
C ARG A 348 -2.84 -19.56 -13.23
N THR A 349 -3.42 -18.72 -14.07
CA THR A 349 -2.86 -18.31 -15.37
C THR A 349 -2.00 -17.06 -15.23
N ASP A 350 -0.88 -17.01 -15.95
CA ASP A 350 -0.04 -15.82 -16.02
C ASP A 350 -0.76 -14.68 -16.74
N GLU A 351 -0.47 -13.45 -16.34
CA GLU A 351 -1.00 -12.23 -16.96
C GLU A 351 0.16 -11.40 -17.50
N LYS A 352 0.16 -11.15 -18.81
CA LYS A 352 1.21 -10.35 -19.45
C LYS A 352 0.99 -8.85 -19.25
N TYR A 353 -0.27 -8.42 -19.12
CA TYR A 353 -0.64 -7.03 -18.94
C TYR A 353 -1.42 -6.86 -17.64
N PRO A 354 -1.42 -5.66 -17.02
CA PRO A 354 -2.19 -5.41 -15.81
C PRO A 354 -3.66 -5.76 -15.99
N ARG A 355 -4.18 -6.61 -15.11
CA ARG A 355 -5.57 -7.01 -15.07
C ARG A 355 -6.20 -6.64 -13.73
N LEU A 356 -7.42 -6.13 -13.78
CA LEU A 356 -8.20 -5.77 -12.58
C LEU A 356 -8.56 -7.03 -11.78
N ILE A 357 -8.41 -6.96 -10.46
CA ILE A 357 -8.91 -7.98 -9.53
C ILE A 357 -10.37 -7.64 -9.17
N GLU A 358 -11.32 -8.25 -9.89
CA GLU A 358 -12.76 -7.98 -9.76
C GLU A 358 -13.36 -8.46 -8.43
N GLN A 359 -12.72 -9.43 -7.78
CA GLN A 359 -13.19 -10.04 -6.52
C GLN A 359 -13.46 -9.01 -5.42
N PHE A 360 -12.72 -7.91 -5.36
CA PHE A 360 -12.94 -6.87 -4.36
C PHE A 360 -14.30 -6.17 -4.50
N GLN A 361 -14.82 -6.05 -5.72
CA GLN A 361 -16.16 -5.50 -5.96
C GLN A 361 -17.23 -6.47 -5.44
N LEU A 362 -17.05 -7.77 -5.67
CA LEU A 362 -17.95 -8.82 -5.16
C LEU A 362 -17.96 -8.88 -3.63
N LEU A 363 -16.82 -8.64 -2.99
CA LEU A 363 -16.68 -8.57 -1.53
C LEU A 363 -17.16 -7.24 -0.92
N ASN A 364 -17.57 -6.28 -1.76
CA ASN A 364 -17.85 -4.90 -1.38
C ASN A 364 -16.75 -4.31 -0.48
N LEU A 365 -15.49 -4.50 -0.90
CA LEU A 365 -14.31 -4.08 -0.15
C LEU A 365 -13.53 -3.04 -0.97
N GLN A 366 -13.25 -1.88 -0.37
CA GLN A 366 -12.43 -0.83 -0.98
C GLN A 366 -10.96 -1.00 -0.57
N PRO A 367 -10.04 -1.42 -1.45
CA PRO A 367 -8.63 -1.65 -1.11
C PRO A 367 -7.92 -0.34 -0.72
N MET A 368 -7.06 -0.38 0.29
CA MET A 368 -6.30 0.80 0.75
C MET A 368 -4.79 0.55 0.86
N VAL A 369 -4.37 -0.69 1.11
CA VAL A 369 -2.96 -1.08 1.20
C VAL A 369 -2.80 -2.43 0.53
N VAL A 370 -1.77 -2.59 -0.32
CA VAL A 370 -1.39 -3.87 -0.93
C VAL A 370 -0.04 -4.35 -0.39
N ALA A 371 0.11 -5.66 -0.23
CA ALA A 371 1.38 -6.33 0.04
C ALA A 371 1.51 -7.58 -0.85
N ALA A 372 2.72 -7.82 -1.35
CA ALA A 372 3.03 -8.95 -2.22
C ALA A 372 4.22 -9.71 -1.63
N GLY A 373 3.97 -10.92 -1.15
CA GLY A 373 4.97 -11.85 -0.67
C GLY A 373 5.51 -12.69 -1.82
N ALA A 374 6.43 -13.60 -1.54
CA ALA A 374 7.04 -14.41 -2.59
C ALA A 374 5.97 -15.22 -3.34
N TRP A 375 5.02 -15.79 -2.60
CA TRP A 375 4.02 -16.72 -3.12
C TRP A 375 2.57 -16.28 -2.93
N HIS A 376 2.29 -15.33 -2.05
CA HIS A 376 0.94 -14.88 -1.72
C HIS A 376 0.88 -13.37 -1.60
N ALA A 377 -0.34 -12.85 -1.62
CA ALA A 377 -0.62 -11.44 -1.55
C ALA A 377 -1.68 -11.14 -0.48
N ALA A 378 -1.68 -9.89 -0.03
CA ALA A 378 -2.64 -9.41 0.94
C ALA A 378 -3.08 -7.97 0.66
N VAL A 379 -4.30 -7.65 1.10
CA VAL A 379 -4.89 -6.31 1.03
C VAL A 379 -5.57 -5.95 2.34
N VAL A 380 -5.43 -4.70 2.75
CA VAL A 380 -6.27 -4.07 3.78
C VAL A 380 -7.33 -3.21 3.09
N GLY A 381 -8.59 -3.42 3.45
CA GLY A 381 -9.73 -2.61 3.02
C GLY A 381 -9.93 -1.35 3.86
N ARG A 382 -10.66 -0.36 3.35
CA ARG A 382 -11.01 0.88 4.05
C ARG A 382 -11.83 0.64 5.34
N ASP A 383 -12.55 -0.46 5.39
CA ASP A 383 -13.31 -0.94 6.55
C ASP A 383 -12.43 -1.68 7.58
N GLY A 384 -11.13 -1.86 7.30
CA GLY A 384 -10.18 -2.58 8.14
C GLY A 384 -10.16 -4.10 7.92
N ARG A 385 -10.98 -4.64 7.00
CA ARG A 385 -10.92 -6.08 6.67
C ARG A 385 -9.62 -6.40 5.94
N VAL A 386 -9.09 -7.60 6.20
CA VAL A 386 -7.92 -8.14 5.51
C VAL A 386 -8.35 -9.25 4.56
N CYS A 387 -7.88 -9.18 3.31
CA CYS A 387 -7.98 -10.27 2.36
C CYS A 387 -6.60 -10.82 2.03
N THR A 388 -6.49 -12.13 1.87
CA THR A 388 -5.28 -12.84 1.47
C THR A 388 -5.59 -13.82 0.34
N TRP A 389 -4.63 -14.07 -0.54
CA TRP A 389 -4.73 -15.05 -1.62
C TRP A 389 -3.37 -15.49 -2.16
N GLY A 390 -3.33 -16.56 -2.94
CA GLY A 390 -2.12 -17.18 -3.48
C GLY A 390 -1.86 -18.56 -2.87
N TRP A 391 -0.60 -18.91 -2.69
CA TRP A 391 -0.23 -20.18 -2.08
C TRP A 391 -0.57 -20.20 -0.59
N GLY A 392 -1.15 -21.31 -0.11
CA GLY A 392 -1.58 -21.49 1.29
C GLY A 392 -0.57 -22.11 2.24
N ARG A 393 0.58 -22.56 1.72
CA ARG A 393 1.55 -23.40 2.45
C ARG A 393 1.96 -22.77 3.78
N TYR A 394 2.08 -23.60 4.81
CA TYR A 394 2.39 -23.18 6.19
C TYR A 394 1.37 -22.23 6.81
N GLY A 395 0.20 -22.05 6.19
CA GLY A 395 -0.88 -21.21 6.69
C GLY A 395 -0.67 -19.71 6.50
N CYS A 396 0.18 -19.30 5.56
CA CYS A 396 0.50 -17.88 5.32
C CYS A 396 -0.69 -17.01 4.89
N LEU A 397 -1.83 -17.63 4.54
CA LEU A 397 -3.10 -16.95 4.25
C LEU A 397 -4.00 -16.78 5.49
N GLY A 398 -3.73 -17.46 6.61
CA GLY A 398 -4.46 -17.22 7.86
C GLY A 398 -5.89 -17.77 7.88
N HIS A 399 -6.26 -18.65 6.95
CA HIS A 399 -7.61 -19.24 6.87
C HIS A 399 -7.79 -20.51 7.74
N GLY A 400 -6.83 -20.82 8.62
CA GLY A 400 -6.88 -21.99 9.51
C GLY A 400 -6.54 -23.31 8.81
N ASN A 401 -5.97 -23.25 7.61
CA ASN A 401 -5.56 -24.38 6.80
C ASN A 401 -4.40 -23.96 5.86
N GLU A 402 -3.91 -24.88 5.03
CA GLU A 402 -2.83 -24.63 4.08
C GLU A 402 -3.29 -24.59 2.61
N GLU A 403 -4.59 -24.42 2.37
CA GLU A 403 -5.15 -24.42 1.02
C GLU A 403 -4.81 -23.15 0.25
N CYS A 404 -4.57 -23.28 -1.05
CA CYS A 404 -4.34 -22.13 -1.92
C CYS A 404 -5.65 -21.44 -2.27
N GLU A 405 -5.65 -20.11 -2.32
CA GLU A 405 -6.81 -19.30 -2.70
C GLU A 405 -6.49 -18.56 -3.99
N SER A 406 -7.25 -18.81 -5.07
CA SER A 406 -6.99 -18.18 -6.37
C SER A 406 -7.62 -16.80 -6.54
N ALA A 407 -8.41 -16.35 -5.57
CA ALA A 407 -9.02 -15.03 -5.52
C ALA A 407 -8.94 -14.48 -4.09
N PRO A 408 -8.92 -13.15 -3.88
CA PRO A 408 -8.96 -12.54 -2.57
C PRO A 408 -10.05 -13.13 -1.67
N LYS A 409 -9.66 -13.62 -0.49
CA LYS A 409 -10.56 -14.18 0.52
C LYS A 409 -10.38 -13.44 1.84
N VAL A 410 -11.49 -13.11 2.48
CA VAL A 410 -11.48 -12.42 3.79
C VAL A 410 -10.90 -13.35 4.86
N VAL A 411 -10.00 -12.82 5.68
CA VAL A 411 -9.45 -13.53 6.85
C VAL A 411 -10.41 -13.38 8.02
N GLU A 412 -11.38 -14.29 8.14
CA GLU A 412 -12.48 -14.20 9.12
C GLU A 412 -12.02 -14.13 10.59
N ALA A 413 -10.87 -14.73 10.90
CA ALA A 413 -10.25 -14.66 12.22
C ALA A 413 -9.90 -13.22 12.66
N LEU A 414 -9.74 -12.30 11.71
CA LEU A 414 -9.47 -10.87 11.95
C LEU A 414 -10.73 -10.00 11.90
N SER A 415 -11.94 -10.57 11.87
CA SER A 415 -13.21 -9.82 11.77
C SER A 415 -13.43 -8.76 12.86
N LYS A 416 -12.77 -8.90 14.02
CA LYS A 416 -12.82 -7.94 15.14
C LYS A 416 -11.61 -7.00 15.19
N VAL A 417 -10.69 -7.11 14.23
CA VAL A 417 -9.47 -6.32 14.15
C VAL A 417 -9.63 -5.30 13.04
N LYS A 418 -9.45 -4.02 13.36
CA LYS A 418 -9.44 -2.96 12.36
C LYS A 418 -8.02 -2.78 11.85
N ALA A 419 -7.68 -3.49 10.77
CA ALA A 419 -6.35 -3.41 10.18
C ALA A 419 -6.10 -2.05 9.51
N VAL A 420 -4.86 -1.58 9.58
CA VAL A 420 -4.38 -0.37 8.88
C VAL A 420 -3.16 -0.63 8.01
N ASN A 421 -2.45 -1.74 8.24
CA ASN A 421 -1.29 -2.12 7.45
C ASN A 421 -1.15 -3.64 7.36
N VAL A 422 -0.53 -4.12 6.30
CA VAL A 422 -0.23 -5.53 6.06
C VAL A 422 1.13 -5.67 5.41
N ALA A 423 1.89 -6.69 5.79
CA ALA A 423 3.18 -7.01 5.21
C ALA A 423 3.28 -8.52 4.97
N THR A 424 3.89 -8.90 3.86
CA THR A 424 4.01 -10.30 3.41
C THR A 424 5.46 -10.60 3.04
N GLY A 425 5.99 -11.72 3.55
CA GLY A 425 7.31 -12.24 3.24
C GLY A 425 7.23 -13.46 2.32
N ASP A 426 8.10 -14.44 2.52
CA ASP A 426 8.07 -15.69 1.76
C ASP A 426 6.78 -16.50 2.00
N TYR A 427 6.62 -17.01 3.23
CA TYR A 427 5.43 -17.72 3.70
C TYR A 427 4.92 -17.15 5.02
N THR A 428 5.03 -15.84 5.19
CA THR A 428 4.67 -15.15 6.44
C THR A 428 3.84 -13.91 6.13
N THR A 429 2.85 -13.65 6.96
CA THR A 429 2.02 -12.43 6.90
C THR A 429 1.95 -11.77 8.26
N PHE A 430 2.07 -10.45 8.26
CA PHE A 430 1.83 -9.59 9.41
C PHE A 430 0.70 -8.62 9.12
N VAL A 431 -0.14 -8.38 10.12
CA VAL A 431 -1.22 -7.38 10.08
C VAL A 431 -1.04 -6.45 11.28
N VAL A 432 -1.10 -5.14 11.03
CA VAL A 432 -1.06 -4.11 12.07
C VAL A 432 -2.44 -3.47 12.18
N SER A 433 -3.00 -3.42 13.37
CA SER A 433 -4.29 -2.79 13.67
C SER A 433 -4.18 -1.30 13.93
N ASP A 434 -5.33 -0.62 13.96
CA ASP A 434 -5.43 0.81 14.17
C ASP A 434 -5.12 1.27 15.60
N ASP A 435 -4.94 0.36 16.56
CA ASP A 435 -4.42 0.61 17.91
C ASP A 435 -2.91 0.28 18.03
N GLY A 436 -2.33 -0.36 17.02
CA GLY A 436 -0.90 -0.73 16.96
C GLY A 436 -0.59 -2.15 17.42
N ASP A 437 -1.61 -2.97 17.72
CA ASP A 437 -1.42 -4.41 17.91
C ASP A 437 -0.97 -5.06 16.59
N VAL A 438 -0.14 -6.10 16.72
CA VAL A 438 0.45 -6.82 15.58
C VAL A 438 0.03 -8.27 15.62
N TYR A 439 -0.50 -8.77 14.51
CA TYR A 439 -0.88 -10.17 14.33
C TYR A 439 0.02 -10.80 13.27
N SER A 440 0.41 -12.06 13.46
CA SER A 440 1.20 -12.83 12.50
C SER A 440 0.68 -14.23 12.28
N PHE A 441 0.97 -14.77 11.10
CA PHE A 441 0.62 -16.12 10.69
C PHE A 441 1.50 -16.58 9.51
N GLY A 442 1.62 -17.89 9.34
CA GLY A 442 2.48 -18.52 8.34
C GLY A 442 3.59 -19.38 8.92
N CYS A 443 4.70 -19.46 8.19
CA CYS A 443 5.86 -20.28 8.53
C CYS A 443 6.51 -19.79 9.83
N GLY A 444 6.69 -20.71 10.78
CA GLY A 444 7.36 -20.43 12.06
C GLY A 444 8.89 -20.42 11.98
N GLU A 445 9.47 -20.89 10.88
CA GLU A 445 10.93 -21.00 10.72
C GLU A 445 11.64 -19.64 10.86
N SER A 446 12.93 -19.66 11.22
CA SER A 446 13.76 -18.47 11.49
C SER A 446 13.31 -17.59 12.67
N ALA A 447 12.37 -18.06 13.51
CA ALA A 447 11.78 -17.30 14.62
C ALA A 447 11.20 -15.93 14.20
N SER A 448 10.80 -15.79 12.93
CA SER A 448 10.48 -14.49 12.33
C SER A 448 9.03 -14.05 12.53
N LEU A 449 8.21 -14.81 13.26
CA LEU A 449 6.83 -14.48 13.62
C LEU A 449 6.72 -13.66 14.92
N GLY A 450 7.75 -13.68 15.78
CA GLY A 450 7.71 -12.97 17.07
C GLY A 450 6.94 -13.70 18.18
N HIS A 451 6.51 -14.95 17.95
CA HIS A 451 5.90 -15.81 18.96
C HIS A 451 6.97 -16.59 19.75
N ASN A 452 6.75 -16.77 21.05
CA ASN A 452 7.63 -17.55 21.93
C ASN A 452 7.23 -19.03 21.94
N ALA A 453 8.19 -19.94 21.72
CA ALA A 453 7.99 -21.37 22.02
C ALA A 453 8.18 -21.70 23.52
N ALA A 454 8.91 -20.86 24.27
CA ALA A 454 9.36 -21.18 25.63
C ALA A 454 8.44 -20.71 26.76
N ALA A 455 7.41 -19.90 26.47
CA ALA A 455 6.47 -19.41 27.49
C ALA A 455 5.20 -20.27 27.62
N ASP A 456 4.95 -21.15 26.64
CA ASP A 456 3.68 -21.90 26.51
C ASP A 456 3.74 -23.36 27.03
N GLU A 457 4.81 -23.74 27.76
CA GLU A 457 4.84 -25.04 28.44
C GLU A 457 3.79 -25.16 29.57
N GLN A 458 3.15 -24.07 29.99
CA GLN A 458 2.12 -24.08 31.03
C GLN A 458 0.67 -24.10 30.52
N LEU A 459 0.43 -24.01 29.21
CA LEU A 459 -0.93 -23.95 28.64
C LEU A 459 -1.07 -24.86 27.41
N LEU A 460 -0.80 -26.16 27.60
CA LEU A 460 -1.23 -27.20 26.66
C LEU A 460 -2.77 -27.24 26.58
N LYS A 461 -3.36 -26.48 25.67
CA LYS A 461 -4.64 -26.85 25.06
C LYS A 461 -4.35 -27.88 23.96
N PRO A 462 -5.07 -29.02 23.92
CA PRO A 462 -4.82 -30.05 22.93
C PRO A 462 -5.31 -29.57 21.56
N VAL A 463 -4.44 -28.93 20.79
CA VAL A 463 -4.64 -28.73 19.35
C VAL A 463 -4.16 -30.00 18.65
N TYR A 464 -4.99 -30.55 17.77
CA TYR A 464 -4.73 -31.75 17.00
C TYR A 464 -3.36 -31.66 16.27
N LEU A 465 -2.36 -32.34 16.82
CA LEU A 465 -1.02 -32.45 16.28
C LEU A 465 -1.03 -33.35 15.03
N CYS A 466 -0.71 -32.79 13.86
CA CYS A 466 -0.22 -33.57 12.74
C CYS A 466 1.20 -34.06 13.05
N LYS A 467 1.31 -35.29 13.58
CA LYS A 467 2.58 -35.98 13.84
C LYS A 467 3.19 -36.50 12.53
N THR A 468 3.87 -35.66 11.77
CA THR A 468 4.83 -36.11 10.77
C THR A 468 5.99 -35.14 10.65
N SER A 469 6.85 -35.06 11.68
CA SER A 469 8.26 -34.65 11.58
C SER A 469 8.87 -34.56 12.98
N LEU A 470 9.14 -35.71 13.59
CA LEU A 470 10.00 -35.80 14.78
C LEU A 470 11.39 -36.28 14.35
N LEU A 471 12.08 -35.50 13.51
CA LEU A 471 13.52 -35.63 13.32
C LEU A 471 14.12 -34.24 13.04
N GLN A 472 15.07 -33.84 13.90
CA GLN A 472 15.86 -32.60 13.93
C GLN A 472 15.23 -31.37 14.61
N GLY A 473 16.01 -30.80 15.53
CA GLY A 473 15.57 -29.98 16.67
C GLY A 473 15.03 -28.58 16.35
N ASN A 474 14.30 -28.04 17.35
CA ASN A 474 13.83 -26.66 17.47
C ASN A 474 13.26 -26.01 16.19
N ARG A 475 12.22 -26.59 15.59
CA ARG A 475 11.38 -25.84 14.64
C ARG A 475 10.19 -25.23 15.38
N HIS A 476 10.11 -23.90 15.35
CA HIS A 476 8.91 -23.16 15.74
C HIS A 476 7.71 -23.64 14.90
N VAL A 477 6.53 -23.73 15.54
CA VAL A 477 5.30 -24.26 14.91
C VAL A 477 4.72 -23.24 13.93
N ASN A 478 4.21 -23.71 12.80
CA ASN A 478 3.49 -22.87 11.85
C ASN A 478 2.18 -22.35 12.45
N VAL A 479 1.84 -21.11 12.14
CA VAL A 479 0.65 -20.43 12.68
C VAL A 479 -0.38 -20.32 11.55
N LEU A 480 -1.41 -21.17 11.58
CA LEU A 480 -2.38 -21.28 10.47
C LEU A 480 -3.50 -20.23 10.51
N SER A 481 -3.69 -19.58 11.65
CA SER A 481 -4.66 -18.51 11.85
C SER A 481 -3.96 -17.34 12.54
N PRO A 482 -4.34 -16.08 12.24
CA PRO A 482 -3.71 -14.90 12.82
C PRO A 482 -3.65 -14.94 14.35
N GLU A 483 -2.44 -14.84 14.89
CA GLU A 483 -2.19 -14.78 16.33
C GLU A 483 -1.56 -13.45 16.73
N LEU A 484 -1.93 -12.94 17.89
CA LEU A 484 -1.37 -11.70 18.43
C LEU A 484 0.10 -11.91 18.82
N VAL A 485 0.97 -11.03 18.36
CA VAL A 485 2.40 -11.00 18.73
C VAL A 485 2.53 -10.31 20.09
N THR A 486 2.36 -11.08 21.16
CA THR A 486 2.38 -10.59 22.55
C THR A 486 3.70 -9.90 22.92
N SER A 487 4.82 -10.39 22.38
CA SER A 487 6.15 -9.81 22.60
C SER A 487 6.25 -8.35 22.12
N LEU A 488 5.59 -7.99 21.02
CA LEU A 488 5.51 -6.60 20.54
C LEU A 488 4.53 -5.77 21.36
N LYS A 489 3.47 -6.38 21.90
CA LYS A 489 2.50 -5.69 22.77
C LYS A 489 3.13 -5.27 24.11
N GLU A 490 4.05 -6.09 24.64
CA GLU A 490 4.78 -5.80 25.88
C GLU A 490 5.69 -4.58 25.79
N VAL A 491 6.10 -4.18 24.58
CA VAL A 491 6.91 -2.97 24.33
C VAL A 491 6.14 -1.68 24.67
N LYS A 492 4.81 -1.74 24.78
CA LYS A 492 3.93 -0.59 25.11
C LYS A 492 4.14 0.63 24.19
N GLU A 493 4.43 0.37 22.92
CA GLU A 493 4.50 1.38 21.88
C GLU A 493 3.62 0.99 20.70
N ARG A 494 3.04 2.00 20.05
CA ARG A 494 2.23 1.80 18.86
C ARG A 494 3.12 1.43 17.68
N VAL A 495 3.03 0.18 17.21
CA VAL A 495 3.69 -0.25 15.97
C VAL A 495 2.94 0.37 14.78
N VAL A 496 3.70 0.89 13.81
CA VAL A 496 3.15 1.59 12.64
C VAL A 496 3.62 1.02 11.30
N GLN A 497 4.67 0.20 11.32
CA GLN A 497 5.17 -0.51 10.15
C GLN A 497 5.82 -1.82 10.58
N ILE A 498 5.52 -2.87 9.82
CA ILE A 498 6.28 -4.11 9.81
C ILE A 498 7.01 -4.20 8.47
N SER A 499 8.28 -4.60 8.50
CA SER A 499 9.01 -5.01 7.30
C SER A 499 9.64 -6.36 7.55
N LEU A 500 9.51 -7.28 6.61
CA LEU A 500 10.05 -8.63 6.70
C LEU A 500 10.73 -9.03 5.41
N THR A 501 11.70 -9.93 5.53
CA THR A 501 12.40 -10.49 4.38
C THR A 501 11.43 -11.17 3.43
N ASN A 502 11.43 -10.74 2.18
CA ASN A 502 10.68 -11.35 1.09
C ASN A 502 11.63 -12.08 0.14
N SER A 503 12.12 -13.26 0.55
CA SER A 503 13.05 -14.08 -0.23
C SER A 503 12.95 -15.55 0.15
N ILE A 504 13.16 -16.42 -0.83
CA ILE A 504 13.16 -17.88 -0.64
C ILE A 504 14.56 -18.46 -0.39
N TYR A 505 15.60 -17.64 -0.53
CA TYR A 505 17.01 -18.06 -0.45
C TYR A 505 17.71 -17.60 0.83
N TRP A 506 17.03 -16.79 1.66
CA TRP A 506 17.59 -16.17 2.86
C TRP A 506 16.71 -16.44 4.05
N ASN A 507 17.35 -16.70 5.20
CA ASN A 507 16.64 -16.78 6.47
C ASN A 507 15.96 -15.45 6.76
N ALA A 508 14.71 -15.51 7.18
CA ALA A 508 13.86 -14.34 7.31
C ALA A 508 14.16 -13.58 8.61
N HIS A 509 14.15 -12.24 8.52
CA HIS A 509 14.10 -11.37 9.68
C HIS A 509 13.02 -10.32 9.50
N THR A 510 12.61 -9.74 10.62
CA THR A 510 11.48 -8.83 10.70
C THR A 510 11.83 -7.62 11.56
N PHE A 511 11.44 -6.45 11.08
CA PHE A 511 11.46 -5.20 11.80
C PHE A 511 10.06 -4.77 12.18
N ALA A 512 9.92 -4.27 13.41
CA ALA A 512 8.78 -3.49 13.86
C ALA A 512 9.22 -2.06 14.17
N LEU A 513 8.66 -1.09 13.44
CA LEU A 513 8.90 0.33 13.64
C LEU A 513 7.73 0.94 14.40
N THR A 514 8.02 1.67 15.47
CA THR A 514 7.01 2.33 16.29
C THR A 514 6.78 3.77 15.86
N GLU A 515 5.63 4.33 16.25
CA GLU A 515 5.30 5.74 16.03
C GLU A 515 6.33 6.69 16.66
N SER A 516 6.97 6.26 17.75
CA SER A 516 7.99 7.03 18.45
C SER A 516 9.33 7.07 17.71
N GLY A 517 9.48 6.31 16.61
CA GLY A 517 10.71 6.20 15.82
C GLY A 517 11.68 5.13 16.32
N LYS A 518 11.26 4.23 17.23
CA LYS A 518 12.10 3.11 17.69
C LYS A 518 11.94 1.92 16.76
N LEU A 519 13.07 1.29 16.46
CA LEU A 519 13.17 0.10 15.62
C LEU A 519 13.41 -1.13 16.50
N TYR A 520 12.59 -2.17 16.33
CA TYR A 520 12.77 -3.48 16.94
C TYR A 520 13.01 -4.53 15.86
N ALA A 521 13.90 -5.48 16.12
CA ALA A 521 14.29 -6.54 15.19
C ALA A 521 14.19 -7.92 15.83
N PHE A 522 13.77 -8.91 15.04
CA PHE A 522 13.72 -10.33 15.41
C PHE A 522 13.79 -11.19 14.15
N GLY A 523 14.02 -12.48 14.35
CA GLY A 523 14.24 -13.48 13.30
C GLY A 523 15.71 -13.86 13.16
N ALA A 524 16.14 -14.20 11.95
CA ALA A 524 17.53 -14.58 11.67
C ALA A 524 18.50 -13.39 11.78
N GLY A 525 19.69 -13.64 12.34
CA GLY A 525 20.74 -12.64 12.56
C GLY A 525 22.16 -13.14 12.28
N ASP A 526 22.29 -14.24 11.56
CA ASP A 526 23.54 -14.92 11.19
C ASP A 526 24.50 -14.09 10.30
N LYS A 527 24.03 -12.94 9.79
CA LYS A 527 24.77 -12.02 8.92
C LYS A 527 24.81 -10.59 9.45
N GLY A 528 24.38 -10.37 10.69
CA GLY A 528 24.28 -9.02 11.27
C GLY A 528 23.05 -8.23 10.80
N GLN A 529 22.13 -8.84 10.06
CA GLN A 529 20.94 -8.20 9.48
C GLN A 529 19.93 -7.68 10.53
N LEU A 530 20.07 -8.10 11.80
CA LEU A 530 19.30 -7.54 12.93
C LEU A 530 19.87 -6.21 13.44
N GLY A 531 21.09 -5.85 13.04
CA GLY A 531 21.77 -4.63 13.51
C GLY A 531 22.31 -4.75 14.93
N MET A 532 22.52 -5.98 15.39
CA MET A 532 23.09 -6.30 16.68
C MET A 532 23.82 -7.64 16.65
N GLU A 533 24.82 -7.77 17.51
CA GLU A 533 25.52 -9.04 17.71
C GLU A 533 24.64 -10.00 18.52
N LEU A 534 24.51 -11.22 18.03
CA LEU A 534 23.88 -12.31 18.77
C LEU A 534 24.88 -12.92 19.76
N VAL A 535 24.38 -13.45 20.87
CA VAL A 535 25.22 -14.15 21.87
C VAL A 535 25.80 -15.41 21.21
N ASN A 536 27.06 -15.74 21.54
CA ASN A 536 27.79 -16.89 20.95
C ASN A 536 26.90 -18.14 20.83
N ASN A 537 26.82 -18.69 19.60
CA ASN A 537 26.03 -19.86 19.15
C ASN A 537 24.55 -19.63 18.81
N GLN A 538 24.02 -18.40 18.85
CA GLN A 538 22.68 -18.10 18.32
C GLN A 538 22.74 -17.60 16.87
N SER A 539 21.92 -18.16 15.99
CA SER A 539 21.75 -17.72 14.59
C SER A 539 20.45 -16.93 14.38
N GLU A 540 19.53 -16.98 15.34
CA GLU A 540 18.20 -16.38 15.27
C GLU A 540 17.72 -15.92 16.66
N ARG A 541 16.66 -15.12 16.67
CA ARG A 541 16.06 -14.53 17.87
C ARG A 541 14.55 -14.38 17.68
N GLY A 542 13.76 -15.03 18.53
CA GLY A 542 12.30 -14.89 18.49
C GLY A 542 11.76 -13.60 19.12
N ASN A 543 12.44 -13.05 20.13
CA ASN A 543 11.96 -11.85 20.85
C ASN A 543 12.46 -10.57 20.18
N PRO A 544 11.55 -9.61 19.87
CA PRO A 544 11.94 -8.29 19.37
C PRO A 544 12.92 -7.60 20.31
N GLU A 545 14.08 -7.19 19.80
CA GLU A 545 15.02 -6.33 20.53
C GLU A 545 15.20 -5.01 19.80
N ARG A 546 15.37 -3.93 20.58
CA ARG A 546 15.60 -2.60 20.04
C ARG A 546 16.95 -2.54 19.32
N VAL A 547 16.93 -2.05 18.09
CA VAL A 547 18.13 -1.75 17.30
C VAL A 547 18.69 -0.39 17.75
N ASP A 548 20.02 -0.30 17.90
CA ASP A 548 20.70 0.94 18.27
C ASP A 548 20.83 1.89 17.07
N VAL A 549 19.70 2.46 16.66
CA VAL A 549 19.58 3.48 15.63
C VAL A 549 18.48 4.47 16.00
N ASP A 550 18.77 5.76 15.93
CA ASP A 550 17.75 6.81 16.06
C ASP A 550 17.23 7.18 14.68
N LEU A 551 15.94 6.97 14.45
CA LEU A 551 15.30 7.23 13.16
C LEU A 551 14.58 8.58 13.09
N ARG A 552 14.67 9.41 14.14
CA ARG A 552 14.04 10.73 14.15
C ARG A 552 14.71 11.77 13.26
#